data_AF-A0A2J7QKI8-F1
#
_entry.id   AF-A0A2J7QKI8-F1
#
_cell.length_a   1.000
_cell.length_b   1.000
_cell.length_c   1.000
_cell.angle_alpha   90.00
_cell.angle_beta   90.00
_cell.angle_gamma   90.00
#
_symmetry.space_group_name_H-M   'P 1'
#
loop_
_entity.id
_entity.type
_entity.pdbx_description
1 polymer ?
#
loop_
_entity_poly.entity_id
_entity_poly.type
_entity_poly.pdbx_seq_one_letter_code
_entity_poly.pdbx_strand_id
1 'polypeptide(L)'
;MTRCRFSAGDDVWKQEVGSQMEIGVSNSGYRRVQLRCGADYMQVDVETDQEFGGVIYTRGSYHNRKPPCFLDPRAGRSFSLKFPLSQCQTKLDSEVYSNVVVVQHDDELIMPGDAAFTLECDFSRPRDITVSADLETGRPAVSSRISITDPDPAGKELPRHRRSTVSSESEAVSFSPDDVRPRKRRTEPSKDEL
;
A
#
# COMPACT_ATOMS: atom_id res chain seq x y z
N MET A 1 25.71 -2.74 -56.90
CA MET A 1 26.16 -3.61 -55.79
C MET A 1 26.33 -2.76 -54.53
N THR A 2 25.82 -3.29 -53.43
CA THR A 2 25.24 -2.58 -52.29
C THR A 2 26.28 -2.09 -51.28
N ARG A 3 26.10 -0.87 -50.77
CA ARG A 3 26.86 -0.31 -49.63
C ARG A 3 26.41 -0.99 -48.33
N CYS A 4 27.33 -1.55 -47.56
CA CYS A 4 27.11 -1.84 -46.15
C CYS A 4 27.37 -0.57 -45.31
N ARG A 5 26.37 -0.14 -44.54
CA ARG A 5 26.56 0.74 -43.37
C ARG A 5 26.15 -0.09 -42.15
N PHE A 6 27.10 -0.36 -41.28
CA PHE A 6 26.83 -0.83 -39.92
C PHE A 6 27.20 0.30 -38.97
N SER A 7 26.22 0.84 -38.26
CA SER A 7 26.41 1.50 -36.97
C SER A 7 25.07 1.54 -36.24
N ALA A 8 25.15 1.26 -34.93
CA ALA A 8 24.13 1.40 -33.86
C ALA A 8 23.80 0.06 -33.20
N GLY A 9 24.76 -0.46 -32.41
CA GLY A 9 24.60 -1.63 -31.55
C GLY A 9 24.52 -1.31 -30.05
N ASP A 10 24.42 -0.04 -29.65
CA ASP A 10 24.53 0.38 -28.25
C ASP A 10 23.23 0.89 -27.62
N ASP A 11 22.17 1.13 -28.41
CA ASP A 11 20.92 1.72 -27.91
C ASP A 11 19.80 0.71 -27.60
N VAL A 12 19.90 -0.53 -28.09
CA VAL A 12 18.86 -1.55 -27.85
C VAL A 12 18.87 -2.05 -26.41
N TRP A 13 20.04 -2.06 -25.75
CA TRP A 13 20.17 -2.54 -24.36
C TRP A 13 19.63 -1.57 -23.30
N LYS A 14 19.49 -0.27 -23.62
CA LYS A 14 19.02 0.73 -22.64
C LYS A 14 17.50 0.86 -22.58
N GLN A 15 16.77 0.44 -23.61
CA GLN A 15 15.32 0.68 -23.69
C GLN A 15 14.47 -0.45 -23.11
N GLU A 16 14.94 -1.71 -23.11
CA GLU A 16 14.16 -2.81 -22.51
C GLU A 16 14.40 -3.02 -21.01
N VAL A 17 15.57 -2.65 -20.48
CA VAL A 17 15.88 -2.84 -19.05
C VAL A 17 15.31 -1.73 -18.16
N GLY A 18 15.15 -0.50 -18.69
CA GLY A 18 14.66 0.65 -17.91
C GLY A 18 13.14 0.71 -17.70
N SER A 19 12.38 -0.06 -18.47
CA SER A 19 10.91 0.03 -18.51
C SER A 19 10.20 -1.00 -17.62
N GLN A 20 10.92 -2.02 -17.14
CA GLN A 20 10.35 -3.20 -16.49
C GLN A 20 10.76 -3.37 -15.02
N MET A 21 11.63 -2.50 -14.50
CA MET A 21 12.04 -2.49 -13.09
C MET A 21 11.87 -1.09 -12.48
N GLU A 22 10.64 -0.54 -12.52
CA GLU A 22 10.29 0.46 -11.53
C GLU A 22 9.96 -0.27 -10.23
N ILE A 23 10.87 -0.25 -9.24
CA ILE A 23 10.53 -0.51 -7.84
C ILE A 23 9.63 0.67 -7.42
N GLY A 24 8.35 0.57 -7.71
CA GLY A 24 7.40 1.63 -7.42
C GLY A 24 6.00 1.07 -7.41
N VAL A 25 5.23 1.43 -6.38
CA VAL A 25 3.77 1.22 -6.22
C VAL A 25 3.26 0.00 -6.99
N SER A 26 3.48 -1.21 -6.46
CA SER A 26 2.89 -2.39 -7.09
C SER A 26 1.36 -2.34 -6.88
N ASN A 27 0.62 -2.54 -7.97
CA ASN A 27 -0.82 -2.76 -7.97
C ASN A 27 -1.14 -4.24 -8.21
N SER A 28 -0.17 -5.12 -7.93
CA SER A 28 -0.17 -6.56 -8.19
C SER A 28 0.33 -7.30 -6.96
N GLY A 29 0.02 -8.59 -6.82
CA GLY A 29 0.41 -9.40 -5.65
C GLY A 29 -0.59 -9.34 -4.49
N TYR A 30 -1.59 -8.45 -4.55
CA TYR A 30 -2.70 -8.42 -3.61
C TYR A 30 -4.05 -8.16 -4.29
N ARG A 31 -5.11 -8.72 -3.72
CA ARG A 31 -6.50 -8.57 -4.14
C ARG A 31 -7.23 -7.53 -3.29
N ARG A 32 -6.96 -7.50 -2.00
CA ARG A 32 -7.61 -6.59 -1.05
C ARG A 32 -6.74 -6.37 0.18
N VAL A 33 -6.74 -5.14 0.68
CA VAL A 33 -6.20 -4.79 2.00
C VAL A 33 -7.31 -4.12 2.79
N GLN A 34 -7.59 -4.60 4.00
CA GLN A 34 -8.60 -4.02 4.87
C GLN A 34 -7.95 -3.53 6.16
N LEU A 35 -8.23 -2.28 6.52
CA LEU A 35 -7.85 -1.70 7.81
C LEU A 35 -9.07 -1.71 8.72
N ARG A 36 -8.88 -2.10 9.98
CA ARG A 36 -9.83 -1.92 11.07
C ARG A 36 -9.15 -1.20 12.24
N CYS A 37 -9.72 -0.07 12.63
CA CYS A 37 -9.29 0.75 13.75
C CYS A 37 -10.04 0.32 15.02
N GLY A 38 -9.34 -0.33 15.95
CA GLY A 38 -9.85 -0.58 17.30
C GLY A 38 -9.53 0.58 18.25
N ALA A 39 -10.03 0.51 19.48
CA ALA A 39 -9.78 1.53 20.49
C ALA A 39 -8.28 1.67 20.86
N ASP A 40 -7.53 0.57 20.84
CA ASP A 40 -6.11 0.49 21.22
C ASP A 40 -5.26 -0.30 20.22
N TYR A 41 -5.80 -0.69 19.07
CA TYR A 41 -5.11 -1.46 18.05
C TYR A 41 -5.45 -1.04 16.61
N MET A 42 -4.56 -1.38 15.69
CA MET A 42 -4.87 -1.49 14.26
C MET A 42 -4.85 -2.96 13.86
N GLN A 43 -5.79 -3.36 13.00
CA GLN A 43 -5.79 -4.67 12.38
C GLN A 43 -5.83 -4.52 10.87
N VAL A 44 -4.91 -5.21 10.21
CA VAL A 44 -4.76 -5.19 8.76
C VAL A 44 -4.97 -6.60 8.25
N ASP A 45 -5.95 -6.77 7.40
CA ASP A 45 -6.14 -8.01 6.67
C ASP A 45 -5.67 -7.84 5.23
N VAL A 46 -4.81 -8.75 4.79
CA VAL A 46 -4.27 -8.77 3.43
C VAL A 46 -4.76 -10.03 2.74
N GLU A 47 -5.42 -9.85 1.60
CA GLU A 47 -5.80 -10.93 0.69
C GLU A 47 -4.90 -10.89 -0.54
N THR A 48 -4.17 -11.97 -0.82
CA THR A 48 -3.26 -12.08 -1.96
C THR A 48 -3.92 -12.75 -3.17
N ASP A 49 -3.48 -12.39 -4.37
CA ASP A 49 -3.97 -12.97 -5.61
C ASP A 49 -3.56 -14.44 -5.75
N GLN A 50 -2.32 -14.77 -5.35
CA GLN A 50 -1.73 -16.09 -5.38
C GLN A 50 -1.31 -16.54 -3.98
N GLU A 51 -0.88 -17.79 -3.87
CA GLU A 51 -0.29 -18.30 -2.64
C GLU A 51 0.95 -17.48 -2.28
N PHE A 52 0.93 -16.91 -1.08
CA PHE A 52 1.94 -16.00 -0.58
C PHE A 52 2.73 -16.69 0.52
N GLY A 53 4.06 -16.67 0.38
CA GLY A 53 5.02 -17.23 1.32
C GLY A 53 6.18 -16.29 1.63
N GLY A 54 5.92 -14.98 1.57
CA GLY A 54 6.86 -13.95 2.01
C GLY A 54 6.47 -13.42 3.40
N VAL A 55 6.81 -12.17 3.71
CA VAL A 55 6.62 -11.57 5.04
C VAL A 55 5.72 -10.33 5.03
N ILE A 56 4.98 -10.12 6.12
CA ILE A 56 4.13 -8.93 6.31
C ILE A 56 4.53 -8.26 7.63
N TYR A 57 4.87 -6.97 7.58
CA TYR A 57 5.40 -6.29 8.77
C TYR A 57 5.11 -4.80 8.80
N THR A 58 5.17 -4.20 9.99
CA THR A 58 5.16 -2.74 10.12
C THR A 58 6.55 -2.16 9.86
N ARG A 59 6.62 -1.05 9.15
CA ARG A 59 7.89 -0.39 8.80
C ARG A 59 8.74 -0.18 10.05
N GLY A 60 10.01 -0.59 9.93
CA GLY A 60 10.99 -0.57 11.01
C GLY A 60 10.98 -1.78 11.95
N SER A 61 10.04 -2.72 11.78
CA SER A 61 9.99 -3.98 12.54
C SER A 61 10.66 -5.16 11.84
N TYR A 62 11.07 -5.00 10.59
CA TYR A 62 11.67 -6.07 9.77
C TYR A 62 12.86 -6.75 10.45
N HIS A 63 13.79 -6.00 11.05
CA HIS A 63 14.97 -6.58 11.72
C HIS A 63 14.63 -7.39 12.97
N ASN A 64 13.56 -7.05 13.67
CA ASN A 64 13.19 -7.71 14.92
C ASN A 64 12.48 -9.05 14.68
N ARG A 65 11.84 -9.23 13.52
CA ARG A 65 11.11 -10.44 13.09
C ARG A 65 10.23 -11.08 14.18
N LYS A 66 9.55 -10.23 14.97
CA LYS A 66 8.76 -10.66 16.14
C LYS A 66 7.32 -10.18 16.05
N PRO A 67 6.33 -11.03 16.38
CA PRO A 67 4.97 -10.60 16.64
C PRO A 67 4.93 -9.53 17.76
N PRO A 68 3.95 -8.62 17.75
CA PRO A 68 2.82 -8.52 16.83
C PRO A 68 3.11 -7.71 15.55
N CYS A 69 4.32 -7.20 15.37
CA CYS A 69 4.66 -6.25 14.30
C CYS A 69 5.19 -6.91 13.01
N PHE A 70 5.31 -8.24 13.02
CA PHE A 70 5.87 -9.04 11.94
C PHE A 70 5.15 -10.37 11.87
N LEU A 71 4.82 -10.80 10.66
CA LEU A 71 4.17 -12.06 10.33
C LEU A 71 4.96 -12.73 9.19
N ASP A 72 5.26 -14.01 9.40
CA ASP A 72 5.96 -14.89 8.45
C ASP A 72 5.06 -16.10 8.16
N PRO A 73 4.06 -15.91 7.28
CA PRO A 73 3.20 -17.00 6.88
C PRO A 73 3.94 -17.98 5.96
N ARG A 74 3.88 -19.27 6.27
CA ARG A 74 4.47 -20.31 5.41
C ARG A 74 3.78 -20.44 4.04
N ALA A 75 2.48 -20.20 4.01
CA ALA A 75 1.61 -20.33 2.85
C ALA A 75 0.23 -19.76 3.16
N GLY A 76 -0.51 -19.36 2.13
CA GLY A 76 -1.91 -18.93 2.24
C GLY A 76 -2.25 -17.79 1.29
N ARG A 77 -3.47 -17.28 1.41
CA ARG A 77 -3.96 -16.14 0.63
C ARG A 77 -4.61 -15.06 1.45
N SER A 78 -4.72 -15.26 2.76
CA SER A 78 -5.44 -14.37 3.66
C SER A 78 -4.69 -14.32 4.98
N PHE A 79 -4.23 -13.13 5.33
CA PHE A 79 -3.36 -12.91 6.48
C PHE A 79 -3.89 -11.75 7.29
N SER A 80 -3.72 -11.82 8.60
CA SER A 80 -4.14 -10.76 9.50
C SER A 80 -3.00 -10.36 10.41
N LEU A 81 -2.65 -9.08 10.38
CA LEU A 81 -1.66 -8.46 11.25
C LEU A 81 -2.38 -7.48 12.18
N LYS A 82 -2.50 -7.86 13.45
CA LYS A 82 -3.10 -7.02 14.50
C LYS A 82 -2.00 -6.52 15.44
N PHE A 83 -1.86 -5.20 15.59
CA PHE A 83 -0.84 -4.61 16.43
C PHE A 83 -1.36 -3.45 17.30
N PRO A 84 -0.82 -3.27 18.52
CA PRO A 84 -1.22 -2.18 19.42
C PRO A 84 -0.80 -0.81 18.89
N LEU A 85 -1.60 0.22 19.16
CA LEU A 85 -1.30 1.63 18.83
C LEU A 85 -0.07 2.16 19.58
N SER A 86 0.27 1.57 20.71
CA SER A 86 1.43 1.93 21.53
C SER A 86 2.75 1.28 21.09
N GLN A 87 2.71 0.42 20.06
CA GLN A 87 3.87 -0.38 19.62
C GLN A 87 4.06 -0.29 18.09
N CYS A 88 4.99 -1.10 17.56
CA CYS A 88 5.21 -1.29 16.13
C CYS A 88 5.56 -0.02 15.35
N GLN A 89 6.16 0.96 16.04
CA GLN A 89 6.52 2.28 15.50
C GLN A 89 5.33 3.11 15.00
N THR A 90 4.14 2.86 15.57
CA THR A 90 2.96 3.68 15.30
C THR A 90 3.21 5.11 15.78
N LYS A 91 2.94 6.08 14.90
CA LYS A 91 3.09 7.50 15.19
C LYS A 91 1.72 8.06 15.57
N LEU A 92 1.70 8.96 16.55
CA LEU A 92 0.52 9.72 16.94
C LEU A 92 0.77 11.20 16.63
N ASP A 93 -0.11 11.79 15.83
CA ASP A 93 -0.15 13.24 15.57
C ASP A 93 -1.59 13.73 15.71
N SER A 94 -1.84 14.62 16.68
CA SER A 94 -3.11 15.34 16.79
C SER A 94 -4.35 14.43 16.74
N GLU A 95 -4.32 13.28 17.43
CA GLU A 95 -5.35 12.23 17.48
C GLU A 95 -5.45 11.29 16.26
N VAL A 96 -4.52 11.42 15.31
CA VAL A 96 -4.36 10.48 14.19
C VAL A 96 -3.22 9.54 14.47
N TYR A 97 -3.54 8.25 14.58
CA TYR A 97 -2.52 7.20 14.61
C TYR A 97 -2.17 6.78 13.20
N SER A 98 -0.87 6.69 12.88
CA SER A 98 -0.38 6.27 11.57
C SER A 98 0.71 5.21 11.65
N ASN A 99 0.66 4.26 10.72
CA ASN A 99 1.69 3.24 10.55
C ASN A 99 1.83 2.89 9.05
N VAL A 100 2.92 2.21 8.67
CA VAL A 100 3.10 1.68 7.32
C VAL A 100 3.25 0.18 7.42
N VAL A 101 2.37 -0.57 6.74
CA VAL A 101 2.53 -2.02 6.59
C VAL A 101 3.13 -2.33 5.23
N VAL A 102 4.11 -3.23 5.22
CA VAL A 102 4.81 -3.73 4.04
C VAL A 102 4.44 -5.20 3.85
N VAL A 103 4.11 -5.56 2.62
CA VAL A 103 3.88 -6.93 2.14
C VAL A 103 5.02 -7.23 1.17
N GLN A 104 5.94 -8.08 1.61
CA GLN A 104 7.16 -8.41 0.89
C GLN A 104 7.09 -9.87 0.44
N HIS A 105 7.30 -10.15 -0.84
CA HIS A 105 7.18 -11.50 -1.39
C HIS A 105 8.44 -12.35 -1.21
N ASP A 106 9.57 -11.70 -0.95
CA ASP A 106 10.85 -12.34 -0.67
C ASP A 106 11.32 -11.99 0.75
N ASP A 107 11.99 -12.92 1.41
CA ASP A 107 12.37 -12.77 2.81
C ASP A 107 13.57 -11.86 3.04
N GLU A 108 14.37 -11.57 2.01
CA GLU A 108 15.66 -10.89 2.13
C GLU A 108 15.71 -9.57 1.36
N LEU A 109 15.05 -9.49 0.19
CA LEU A 109 15.14 -8.35 -0.70
C LEU A 109 13.77 -7.75 -1.01
N ILE A 110 13.70 -6.42 -1.05
CA ILE A 110 12.53 -5.72 -1.60
C ILE A 110 12.56 -5.89 -3.12
N MET A 111 11.58 -6.58 -3.66
CA MET A 111 11.45 -6.88 -5.09
C MET A 111 10.34 -6.05 -5.74
N PRO A 112 10.42 -5.78 -7.07
CA PRO A 112 9.29 -5.26 -7.82
C PRO A 112 8.08 -6.18 -7.64
N GLY A 113 6.98 -5.65 -7.09
CA GLY A 113 5.81 -6.44 -6.70
C GLY A 113 5.46 -6.29 -5.22
N ASP A 114 6.43 -5.90 -4.38
CA ASP A 114 6.17 -5.60 -2.98
C ASP A 114 5.31 -4.35 -2.82
N ALA A 115 4.37 -4.44 -1.89
CA ALA A 115 3.40 -3.39 -1.65
C ALA A 115 3.59 -2.81 -0.26
N ALA A 116 3.37 -1.50 -0.13
CA ALA A 116 3.30 -0.86 1.17
C ALA A 116 2.11 0.08 1.26
N PHE A 117 1.51 0.12 2.45
CA PHE A 117 0.30 0.87 2.72
C PHE A 117 0.49 1.72 3.97
N THR A 118 0.33 3.02 3.84
CA THR A 118 0.14 3.92 4.97
C THR A 118 -1.29 3.74 5.48
N LEU A 119 -1.40 3.50 6.78
CA LEU A 119 -2.63 3.25 7.51
C LEU A 119 -2.84 4.41 8.48
N GLU A 120 -4.04 4.97 8.50
CA GLU A 120 -4.41 6.07 9.38
C GLU A 120 -5.73 5.74 10.10
N CYS A 121 -5.73 5.89 11.42
CA CYS A 121 -6.92 5.85 12.27
C CYS A 121 -7.04 7.19 12.96
N ASP A 122 -8.04 7.98 12.57
CA ASP A 122 -8.30 9.32 13.06
C ASP A 122 -9.47 9.31 14.04
N PHE A 123 -9.16 9.60 15.31
CA PHE A 123 -10.11 9.65 16.41
C PHE A 123 -10.56 11.08 16.76
N SER A 124 -10.14 12.09 15.99
CA SER A 124 -10.47 13.49 16.24
C SER A 124 -11.94 13.84 15.93
N ARG A 125 -12.63 12.99 15.16
CA ARG A 125 -13.99 13.28 14.71
C ARG A 125 -15.02 13.05 15.83
N PRO A 126 -15.79 14.07 16.23
CA PRO A 126 -16.94 13.86 17.11
C PRO A 126 -18.05 13.09 16.36
N ARG A 127 -18.82 12.26 17.08
CA ARG A 127 -19.99 11.58 16.51
C ARG A 127 -21.02 12.64 16.08
N ASP A 128 -21.40 12.67 14.81
CA ASP A 128 -22.57 13.42 14.34
C ASP A 128 -23.82 12.60 14.68
N ILE A 129 -24.24 12.65 15.95
CA ILE A 129 -25.35 11.85 16.47
C ILE A 129 -26.68 12.53 16.10
N THR A 130 -27.31 12.12 15.01
CA THR A 130 -28.78 12.17 14.92
C THR A 130 -29.30 11.06 15.84
N VAL A 131 -29.87 11.46 16.98
CA VAL A 131 -30.41 10.57 18.03
C VAL A 131 -31.58 9.75 17.45
N SER A 132 -31.26 8.65 16.79
CA SER A 132 -32.17 7.53 16.51
C SER A 132 -31.73 6.43 17.47
N ALA A 133 -32.66 5.98 18.30
CA ALA A 133 -32.41 5.16 19.48
C ALA A 133 -31.99 3.72 19.18
N ASP A 134 -30.85 3.52 18.50
CA ASP A 134 -30.15 2.23 18.40
C ASP A 134 -28.77 2.38 19.03
N LEU A 135 -28.73 2.06 20.33
CA LEU A 135 -27.58 2.16 21.21
C LEU A 135 -26.57 1.04 20.90
N GLU A 136 -25.78 1.19 19.85
CA GLU A 136 -24.49 0.50 19.75
C GLU A 136 -23.50 1.18 20.71
N THR A 137 -23.46 0.61 21.91
CA THR A 137 -22.66 1.03 23.05
C THR A 137 -21.15 0.99 22.73
N GLY A 138 -20.49 2.15 22.83
CA GLY A 138 -19.09 2.22 23.30
C GLY A 138 -17.92 2.43 22.34
N ARG A 139 -18.11 2.52 21.00
CA ARG A 139 -16.95 2.71 20.09
C ARG A 139 -16.68 4.19 19.77
N PRO A 140 -15.46 4.72 19.92
CA PRO A 140 -15.15 6.10 19.54
C PRO A 140 -15.48 6.32 18.05
N ALA A 141 -15.97 7.51 17.69
CA ALA A 141 -16.08 7.86 16.28
C ALA A 141 -14.66 7.89 15.70
N VAL A 142 -14.41 7.02 14.74
CA VAL A 142 -13.11 6.86 14.12
C VAL A 142 -13.30 6.85 12.61
N SER A 143 -12.46 7.61 11.92
CA SER A 143 -12.34 7.51 10.48
C SER A 143 -11.06 6.74 10.14
N SER A 144 -11.15 5.90 9.11
CA SER A 144 -10.06 5.01 8.71
C SER A 144 -9.62 5.33 7.29
N ARG A 145 -8.32 5.25 7.04
CA ARG A 145 -7.74 5.59 5.73
C ARG A 145 -6.56 4.71 5.38
N ILE A 146 -6.52 4.31 4.11
CA ILE A 146 -5.42 3.57 3.51
C ILE A 146 -4.89 4.37 2.33
N SER A 147 -3.57 4.57 2.28
CA SER A 147 -2.86 5.15 1.15
C SER A 147 -1.75 4.23 0.69
N ILE A 148 -1.61 4.06 -0.62
CA ILE A 148 -0.47 3.32 -1.15
C ILE A 148 0.81 4.13 -0.99
N THR A 149 1.90 3.47 -0.60
CA THR A 149 3.22 4.08 -0.39
C THR A 149 4.32 3.20 -0.98
N ASP A 150 5.53 3.75 -1.08
CA ASP A 150 6.70 3.01 -1.57
C ASP A 150 7.17 2.00 -0.52
N PRO A 151 7.46 0.73 -0.86
CA PRO A 151 8.01 -0.25 0.07
C PRO A 151 9.42 0.07 0.56
N ASP A 152 10.25 0.78 -0.22
CA ASP A 152 11.59 1.18 0.18
C ASP A 152 11.54 2.29 1.26
N PRO A 153 12.05 2.04 2.48
CA PRO A 153 12.11 3.07 3.52
C PRO A 153 13.10 4.21 3.19
N ALA A 154 14.10 3.97 2.34
CA ALA A 154 15.03 4.99 1.85
C ALA A 154 14.54 5.66 0.55
N GLY A 155 13.46 5.13 -0.03
CA GLY A 155 12.83 5.66 -1.23
C GLY A 155 12.30 7.09 -1.02
N LYS A 156 12.23 7.86 -2.11
CA LYS A 156 11.61 9.19 -2.08
C LYS A 156 10.11 9.03 -1.86
N GLU A 157 9.50 9.97 -1.13
CA GLU A 157 8.04 9.98 -0.99
C GLU A 157 7.36 9.94 -2.36
N LEU A 158 6.34 9.09 -2.48
CA LEU A 158 5.57 9.00 -3.71
C LEU A 158 4.99 10.39 -4.05
N PRO A 159 5.19 10.86 -5.29
CA PRO A 159 4.50 12.04 -5.76
C PRO A 159 2.99 11.91 -5.55
N ARG A 160 2.32 13.01 -5.17
CA ARG A 160 0.86 13.04 -4.90
C ARG A 160 0.01 12.38 -5.99
N HIS A 161 0.44 12.46 -7.25
CA HIS A 161 -0.28 11.88 -8.38
C HIS A 161 -0.18 10.34 -8.48
N ARG A 162 0.81 9.71 -7.82
CA ARG A 162 0.95 8.24 -7.70
C ARG A 162 0.36 7.69 -6.39
N ARG A 163 0.07 8.57 -5.42
CA ARG A 163 -0.52 8.18 -4.14
C ARG A 163 -2.04 8.03 -4.30
N SER A 164 -2.49 6.80 -4.50
CA SER A 164 -3.89 6.45 -4.31
C SER A 164 -4.24 6.37 -2.83
N THR A 165 -5.47 6.77 -2.50
CA THR A 165 -5.96 6.85 -1.12
C THR A 165 -7.44 6.54 -1.11
N VAL A 166 -7.85 5.68 -0.17
CA VAL A 166 -9.24 5.40 0.14
C VAL A 166 -9.46 5.71 1.62
N SER A 167 -10.57 6.37 1.94
CA SER A 167 -10.95 6.75 3.30
C SER A 167 -12.40 6.38 3.57
N SER A 168 -12.70 6.05 4.81
CA SER A 168 -14.03 5.75 5.32
C SER A 168 -14.29 6.57 6.59
N GLU A 169 -15.54 6.99 6.79
CA GLU A 169 -15.98 7.65 8.03
C GLU A 169 -16.31 6.65 9.15
N SER A 170 -15.97 5.37 8.95
CA SER A 170 -16.11 4.31 9.93
C SER A 170 -14.75 3.73 10.33
N GLU A 171 -14.77 2.84 11.32
CA GLU A 171 -13.60 2.10 11.81
C GLU A 171 -12.94 1.21 10.76
N ALA A 172 -13.60 0.96 9.62
CA ALA A 172 -13.11 0.04 8.61
C ALA A 172 -13.08 0.66 7.22
N VAL A 173 -12.01 0.38 6.48
CA VAL A 173 -11.84 0.76 5.08
C VAL A 173 -11.15 -0.37 4.33
N SER A 174 -11.52 -0.58 3.06
CA SER A 174 -10.86 -1.53 2.17
C SER A 174 -10.22 -0.82 0.99
N PHE A 175 -9.02 -1.25 0.64
CA PHE A 175 -8.27 -0.83 -0.53
C PHE A 175 -8.07 -2.03 -1.46
N SER A 176 -8.22 -1.82 -2.76
CA SER A 176 -8.05 -2.82 -3.81
C SER A 176 -7.22 -2.24 -4.96
N PRO A 177 -6.66 -3.08 -5.84
CA PRO A 177 -5.95 -2.61 -7.03
C PRO A 177 -6.77 -1.66 -7.92
N ASP A 178 -8.10 -1.79 -7.94
CA ASP A 178 -8.99 -0.92 -8.71
C ASP A 178 -9.03 0.53 -8.18
N ASP A 179 -8.65 0.75 -6.92
CA ASP A 179 -8.54 2.07 -6.30
C ASP A 179 -7.26 2.82 -6.72
N VAL A 180 -6.34 2.13 -7.41
CA VAL A 180 -5.14 2.74 -7.99
C VAL A 180 -5.54 3.55 -9.20
N ARG A 181 -5.48 4.89 -9.11
CA ARG A 181 -5.93 5.78 -10.20
C ARG A 181 -5.12 5.48 -11.47
N PRO A 182 -5.76 5.15 -12.60
CA PRO A 182 -5.03 4.94 -13.85
C PRO A 182 -4.42 6.27 -14.31
N ARG A 183 -3.16 6.24 -14.74
CA ARG A 183 -2.58 7.32 -15.54
C ARG A 183 -3.50 7.53 -16.75
N LYS A 184 -4.15 8.69 -16.87
CA LYS A 184 -4.75 9.12 -18.14
C LYS A 184 -3.64 9.09 -19.19
N ARG A 185 -3.64 8.11 -20.11
CA ARG A 185 -2.83 8.19 -21.32
C ARG A 185 -3.26 9.48 -22.01
N ARG A 186 -2.34 10.45 -22.15
CA ARG A 186 -2.55 11.58 -23.05
C ARG A 186 -2.69 10.98 -24.45
N THR A 187 -3.89 10.94 -25.00
CA THR A 187 -4.10 10.76 -26.43
C THR A 187 -3.53 12.01 -27.10
N GLU A 188 -2.39 11.88 -27.78
CA GLU A 188 -1.92 12.93 -28.69
C GLU A 188 -2.95 13.05 -29.83
N PRO A 189 -3.42 14.26 -30.19
CA PRO A 189 -4.31 14.41 -31.32
C PRO A 189 -3.56 14.05 -32.60
N SER A 190 -4.13 13.12 -33.37
CA SER A 190 -3.67 12.76 -34.70
C SER A 190 -3.61 14.01 -35.57
N LYS A 191 -2.41 14.36 -36.00
CA LYS A 191 -2.15 15.47 -36.91
C LYS A 191 -2.36 14.99 -38.34
N ASP A 192 -3.61 14.77 -38.72
CA ASP A 192 -4.03 14.57 -40.11
C ASP A 192 -5.25 15.43 -40.38
N GLU A 193 -5.00 16.71 -40.68
CA GLU A 193 -5.81 17.56 -41.55
C GLU A 193 -4.97 18.79 -41.91
N LEU A 194 -4.28 18.73 -43.04
CA LEU A 194 -4.14 19.82 -44.01
C LEU A 194 -3.71 19.29 -45.37
#